data_AF-A0A2A9FUI2-F1
#
_entry.id   AF-A0A2A9FUI2-F1
#
_cell.length_a   1.000
_cell.length_b   1.000
_cell.length_c   1.000
_cell.angle_alpha   90.00
_cell.angle_beta   90.00
_cell.angle_gamma   90.00
#
_symmetry.space_group_name_H-M   'P 1'
#
loop_
_entity.id
_entity.type
_entity.pdbx_description
1 polymer ?
#
loop_
_entity_poly.entity_id
_entity_poly.type
_entity_poly.pdbx_seq_one_letter_code
_entity_poly.pdbx_strand_id
1 'polypeptide(L)'
;MLLYNTMKPDKRELKQIERQFVVALTEACEAAKTEVPGFCWLTHDSGANQFPAGLRVTWIFDTRANLEQALVDGFKQHARAQTLAALEQTGLDPGLISNCLQFDSEEACTNSQKGNWLARLAQIRRIRH
;
A
#
# COMPACT_ATOMS: atom_id res chain seq x y z
N MET A 1 33.14 -12.16 -17.95
CA MET A 1 31.73 -11.96 -18.32
C MET A 1 31.02 -11.45 -17.07
N LEU A 2 30.63 -10.17 -17.11
CA LEU A 2 29.78 -9.43 -16.18
C LEU A 2 30.09 -9.53 -14.67
N LEU A 3 30.93 -8.59 -14.21
CA LEU A 3 30.92 -8.12 -12.82
C LEU A 3 29.52 -7.58 -12.52
N TYR A 4 28.73 -8.31 -11.74
CA TYR A 4 27.47 -7.82 -11.21
C TYR A 4 27.79 -6.78 -10.13
N ASN A 5 28.00 -5.53 -10.56
CA ASN A 5 28.05 -4.41 -9.64
C ASN A 5 26.63 -4.24 -9.09
N THR A 6 26.31 -4.91 -7.98
CA THR A 6 25.14 -4.62 -7.15
C THR A 6 25.32 -3.23 -6.54
N MET A 7 25.13 -2.20 -7.37
CA MET A 7 24.99 -0.84 -6.93
C MET A 7 23.63 -0.77 -6.28
N LYS A 8 23.60 -0.78 -4.95
CA LYS A 8 22.38 -0.49 -4.21
C LYS A 8 21.90 0.90 -4.67
N PRO A 9 20.64 1.07 -5.07
CA PRO A 9 20.14 2.35 -5.54
C PRO A 9 20.44 3.43 -4.49
N ASP A 10 21.04 4.54 -4.93
CA ASP A 10 21.34 5.64 -4.01
C ASP A 10 20.03 6.32 -3.55
N LYS A 11 20.10 7.13 -2.49
CA LYS A 11 18.94 7.85 -1.94
C LYS A 11 18.15 8.64 -2.99
N ARG A 12 18.81 9.18 -4.03
CA ARG A 12 18.12 9.90 -5.11
C ARG A 12 17.30 8.98 -6.01
N GLU A 13 17.86 7.83 -6.37
CA GLU A 13 17.20 6.83 -7.20
C GLU A 13 16.00 6.24 -6.45
N LEU A 14 16.16 5.92 -5.16
CA LEU A 14 15.07 5.44 -4.32
C LEU A 14 13.90 6.43 -4.24
N LYS A 15 14.17 7.74 -4.12
CA LYS A 15 13.13 8.77 -4.18
C LYS A 15 12.44 8.86 -5.53
N GLN A 16 13.18 8.62 -6.62
CA GLN A 16 12.59 8.63 -7.96
C GLN A 16 11.70 7.41 -8.18
N ILE A 17 12.14 6.23 -7.75
CA ILE A 17 11.35 4.99 -7.75
C ILE A 17 10.09 5.17 -6.88
N GLU A 18 10.23 5.72 -5.68
CA GLU A 18 9.10 6.01 -4.79
C GLU A 18 8.07 6.95 -5.45
N ARG A 19 8.53 8.01 -6.13
CA ARG A 19 7.62 8.90 -6.88
C ARG A 19 6.87 8.17 -7.99
N GLN A 20 7.54 7.31 -8.75
CA GLN A 20 6.87 6.52 -9.80
C GLN A 20 5.87 5.53 -9.19
N PHE A 21 6.22 4.95 -8.04
CA PHE A 21 5.33 4.06 -7.30
C PHE A 21 4.07 4.79 -6.82
N VAL A 22 4.22 6.02 -6.33
CA VAL A 22 3.09 6.88 -5.96
C VAL A 22 2.19 7.21 -7.15
N VAL A 23 2.77 7.47 -8.32
CA VAL A 23 1.99 7.72 -9.55
C VAL A 23 1.16 6.48 -9.90
N ALA A 24 1.79 5.31 -9.97
CA ALA A 24 1.09 4.05 -10.29
C ALA A 24 -0.02 3.73 -9.25
N LEU A 25 0.26 3.94 -7.97
CA LEU A 25 -0.75 3.80 -6.91
C LEU A 25 -1.88 4.84 -6.99
N THR A 26 -1.61 6.04 -7.50
CA THR A 26 -2.63 7.07 -7.70
C THR A 26 -3.61 6.63 -8.79
N GLU A 27 -3.10 6.08 -9.90
CA GLU A 27 -3.94 5.53 -10.97
C GLU A 27 -4.81 4.38 -10.45
N ALA A 28 -4.22 3.45 -9.68
CA ALA A 28 -4.96 2.37 -9.04
C ALA A 28 -6.02 2.86 -8.04
N CYS A 29 -5.73 3.93 -7.29
CA CYS A 29 -6.65 4.55 -6.36
C CYS A 29 -7.88 5.13 -7.08
N GLU A 30 -7.67 5.89 -8.14
CA GLU A 30 -8.75 6.52 -8.89
C GLU A 30 -9.62 5.47 -9.61
N ALA A 31 -9.02 4.42 -10.17
CA ALA A 31 -9.76 3.29 -10.75
C ALA A 31 -10.64 2.61 -9.70
N ALA A 32 -10.05 2.19 -8.57
CA ALA A 32 -10.77 1.49 -7.52
C ALA A 32 -11.92 2.30 -6.90
N LYS A 33 -11.81 3.64 -6.81
CA LYS A 33 -12.91 4.51 -6.35
C LYS A 33 -14.15 4.43 -7.23
N THR A 34 -13.96 4.14 -8.52
CA THR A 34 -15.07 4.04 -9.49
C THR A 34 -15.64 2.63 -9.57
N GLU A 35 -14.81 1.62 -9.31
CA GLU A 35 -15.16 0.21 -9.49
C GLU A 35 -15.65 -0.47 -8.20
N VAL A 36 -15.22 0.01 -7.03
CA VAL A 36 -15.38 -0.71 -5.76
C VAL A 36 -16.25 0.07 -4.78
N PRO A 37 -17.46 -0.43 -4.46
CA PRO A 37 -18.33 0.19 -3.48
C PRO A 37 -17.65 0.36 -2.12
N GLY A 38 -17.72 1.58 -1.59
CA GLY A 38 -17.18 1.91 -0.27
C GLY A 38 -15.66 2.07 -0.21
N PHE A 39 -14.93 1.92 -1.31
CA PHE A 39 -13.51 2.29 -1.32
C PHE A 39 -13.34 3.81 -1.26
N CYS A 40 -12.49 4.30 -0.36
CA CYS A 40 -12.27 5.73 -0.15
C CYS A 40 -10.93 6.20 -0.72
N TRP A 41 -9.84 5.59 -0.29
CA TRP A 41 -8.49 5.99 -0.67
C TRP A 41 -7.47 4.92 -0.29
N LEU A 42 -6.25 5.03 -0.79
CA LEU A 42 -5.11 4.21 -0.36
C LEU A 42 -3.95 5.10 0.05
N THR A 43 -3.06 4.56 0.88
CA THR A 43 -1.81 5.21 1.26
C THR A 43 -0.66 4.22 1.26
N HIS A 44 0.53 4.73 0.98
CA HIS A 44 1.77 3.99 1.11
C HIS A 44 2.58 4.56 2.28
N ASP A 45 3.28 3.69 2.99
CA ASP A 45 4.12 4.07 4.12
C ASP A 45 5.29 3.10 4.28
N SER A 46 6.50 3.62 4.46
CA SER A 46 7.68 2.82 4.78
C SER A 46 8.06 2.88 6.27
N GLY A 47 7.29 3.61 7.08
CA GLY A 47 7.53 3.80 8.50
C GLY A 47 8.84 4.53 8.78
N ALA A 48 9.63 4.00 9.70
CA ALA A 48 10.97 4.52 10.02
C ALA A 48 12.07 3.91 9.12
N ASN A 49 11.69 3.04 8.19
CA ASN A 49 12.62 2.32 7.35
C ASN A 49 12.75 3.02 6.00
N GLN A 50 13.89 2.86 5.34
CA GLN A 50 14.10 3.46 4.01
C GLN A 50 13.26 2.73 2.97
N PHE A 51 12.56 3.47 2.12
CA PHE A 51 11.91 2.88 0.95
C PHE A 51 12.93 2.09 0.11
N PRO A 52 12.56 0.90 -0.43
CA PRO A 52 11.27 0.21 -0.31
C PRO A 52 11.17 -0.72 0.91
N ALA A 53 12.19 -0.76 1.76
CA ALA A 53 12.22 -1.66 2.88
C ALA A 53 11.13 -1.26 3.90
N GLY A 54 10.27 -2.20 4.29
CA GLY A 54 9.17 -1.94 5.23
C GLY A 54 7.99 -1.21 4.61
N LEU A 55 7.93 -1.09 3.28
CA LEU A 55 6.79 -0.60 2.54
C LEU A 55 5.51 -1.32 2.97
N ARG A 56 4.46 -0.53 3.17
CA ARG A 56 3.09 -0.97 3.38
C ARG A 56 2.18 -0.14 2.50
N VAL A 57 1.21 -0.79 1.89
CA VAL A 57 0.13 -0.17 1.13
C VAL A 57 -1.16 -0.53 1.85
N THR A 58 -1.82 0.48 2.41
CA THR A 58 -3.10 0.32 3.11
C THR A 58 -4.21 0.82 2.21
N TRP A 59 -5.21 -0.02 1.97
CA TRP A 59 -6.43 0.31 1.23
C TRP A 59 -7.55 0.60 2.24
N ILE A 60 -8.15 1.78 2.15
CA ILE A 60 -9.10 2.31 3.14
C ILE A 60 -10.51 2.35 2.55
N PHE A 61 -11.46 1.78 3.28
CA PHE A 61 -12.90 1.84 2.99
C PHE A 61 -13.62 2.82 3.93
N ASP A 62 -14.85 3.20 3.59
CA ASP A 62 -15.68 4.05 4.45
C ASP A 62 -16.06 3.31 5.75
N THR A 63 -16.55 2.08 5.62
CA THR A 63 -17.08 1.27 6.71
C THR A 63 -16.46 -0.11 6.74
N ARG A 64 -16.50 -0.74 7.92
CA ARG A 64 -16.04 -2.12 8.08
C ARG A 64 -16.89 -3.08 7.26
N ALA A 65 -18.20 -2.84 7.19
CA ALA A 65 -19.11 -3.66 6.41
C ALA A 65 -18.77 -3.67 4.91
N ASN A 66 -18.49 -2.50 4.32
CA ASN A 66 -18.08 -2.41 2.92
C ASN A 66 -16.71 -3.08 2.67
N LEU A 67 -15.77 -2.92 3.60
CA LEU A 67 -14.49 -3.64 3.53
C LEU A 67 -14.70 -5.17 3.56
N GLU A 68 -15.48 -5.69 4.51
CA GLU A 68 -15.73 -7.12 4.65
C GLU A 68 -16.42 -7.68 3.40
N GLN A 69 -17.40 -6.97 2.87
CA GLN A 69 -18.09 -7.36 1.64
C GLN A 69 -17.15 -7.35 0.44
N ALA A 70 -16.35 -6.29 0.26
CA ALA A 70 -15.38 -6.22 -0.83
C ALA A 70 -14.36 -7.37 -0.75
N LEU A 71 -13.91 -7.75 0.44
CA LEU A 71 -13.01 -8.88 0.62
C LEU A 71 -13.65 -10.22 0.23
N VAL A 72 -14.94 -10.41 0.52
CA VAL A 72 -15.74 -11.58 0.06
C VAL A 72 -15.86 -11.58 -1.46
N ASP A 73 -16.08 -10.41 -2.07
CA ASP A 73 -16.20 -10.23 -3.52
C ASP A 73 -14.84 -10.33 -4.26
N GLY A 74 -13.76 -10.65 -3.55
CA GLY A 74 -12.45 -10.90 -4.14
C GLY A 74 -11.56 -9.66 -4.28
N PHE A 75 -11.92 -8.52 -3.68
CA PHE A 75 -11.14 -7.28 -3.74
C PHE A 75 -9.69 -7.46 -3.29
N LYS A 76 -9.41 -8.40 -2.38
CA LYS A 76 -8.04 -8.73 -1.97
C LYS A 76 -7.14 -9.09 -3.17
N GLN A 77 -7.66 -9.81 -4.16
CA GLN A 77 -6.92 -10.18 -5.36
C GLN A 77 -6.72 -8.97 -6.28
N HIS A 78 -7.75 -8.13 -6.42
CA HIS A 78 -7.66 -6.88 -7.17
C HIS A 78 -6.60 -5.95 -6.56
N ALA A 79 -6.68 -5.64 -5.27
CA ALA A 79 -5.71 -4.80 -4.56
C ALA A 79 -4.29 -5.36 -4.63
N ARG A 80 -4.15 -6.69 -4.55
CA ARG A 80 -2.86 -7.38 -4.75
C ARG A 80 -2.33 -7.18 -6.16
N ALA A 81 -3.14 -7.38 -7.20
CA ALA A 81 -2.74 -7.23 -8.59
C ALA A 81 -2.33 -5.79 -8.91
N GLN A 82 -3.11 -4.80 -8.46
CA GLN A 82 -2.80 -3.38 -8.63
C GLN A 82 -1.49 -2.98 -7.94
N THR A 83 -1.32 -3.40 -6.68
CA THR A 83 -0.08 -3.09 -5.92
C THR A 83 1.13 -3.82 -6.51
N LEU A 84 0.96 -5.07 -6.97
CA LEU A 84 2.02 -5.84 -7.63
C LEU A 84 2.44 -5.20 -8.95
N ALA A 85 1.48 -4.79 -9.79
CA ALA A 85 1.76 -4.09 -11.03
C ALA A 85 2.56 -2.80 -10.78
N ALA A 86 2.22 -2.03 -9.75
CA ALA A 86 2.98 -0.84 -9.36
C ALA A 86 4.42 -1.17 -8.90
N LEU A 87 4.63 -2.28 -8.19
CA LEU A 87 5.98 -2.74 -7.82
C LEU A 87 6.79 -3.13 -9.07
N GLU A 88 6.20 -3.91 -9.98
CA GLU A 88 6.87 -4.39 -11.19
C GLU A 88 7.22 -3.24 -12.15
N GLN A 89 6.31 -2.28 -12.34
CA GLN A 89 6.54 -1.09 -13.16
C GLN A 89 7.70 -0.22 -12.66
N THR A 90 7.96 -0.25 -11.36
CA THR A 90 9.01 0.55 -10.73
C THR A 90 10.31 -0.23 -10.50
N GLY A 91 10.37 -1.49 -10.93
CA GLY A 91 11.53 -2.36 -10.75
C GLY A 91 11.78 -2.76 -9.29
N LEU A 92 10.76 -2.67 -8.44
CA LEU A 92 10.82 -3.10 -7.05
C LEU A 92 10.67 -4.62 -6.94
N ASP A 93 11.15 -5.17 -5.82
CA ASP A 93 11.03 -6.59 -5.56
C ASP A 93 9.54 -6.98 -5.42
N PRO A 94 9.00 -7.87 -6.28
CA PRO A 94 7.60 -8.28 -6.23
C PRO A 94 7.30 -9.10 -4.97
N GLY A 95 8.32 -9.69 -4.32
CA GLY A 95 8.17 -10.43 -3.06
C GLY A 95 7.63 -9.57 -1.91
N LEU A 96 7.81 -8.23 -1.97
CA LEU A 96 7.25 -7.28 -1.02
C LEU A 96 5.73 -7.38 -0.90
N ILE A 97 5.03 -7.76 -1.98
CA ILE A 97 3.55 -7.83 -2.01
C ILE A 97 2.98 -8.72 -0.91
N SER A 98 3.72 -9.75 -0.51
CA SER A 98 3.27 -10.73 0.48
C SER A 98 3.04 -10.12 1.85
N ASN A 99 3.77 -9.05 2.19
CA ASN A 99 3.79 -8.45 3.53
C ASN A 99 3.43 -6.96 3.54
N CYS A 100 3.36 -6.29 2.38
CA CYS A 100 3.07 -4.86 2.30
C CYS A 100 1.55 -4.55 2.28
N LEU A 101 0.70 -5.49 1.84
CA LEU A 101 -0.72 -5.23 1.63
C LEU A 101 -1.52 -5.22 2.94
N GLN A 102 -2.25 -4.14 3.19
CA GLN A 102 -3.09 -3.94 4.37
C GLN A 102 -4.45 -3.34 3.99
N PHE A 103 -5.46 -3.56 4.84
CA PHE A 103 -6.81 -3.04 4.66
C PHE A 103 -7.33 -2.45 5.97
N ASP A 104 -8.01 -1.30 5.90
CA ASP A 104 -8.65 -0.66 7.05
C ASP A 104 -9.89 0.13 6.62
N SER A 105 -10.57 0.80 7.56
CA SER A 105 -11.72 1.65 7.27
C SER A 105 -11.70 2.95 8.07
N GLU A 106 -12.31 4.00 7.53
CA GLU A 106 -12.54 5.29 8.20
C GLU A 106 -13.33 5.11 9.49
N GLU A 107 -14.36 4.25 9.47
CA GLU A 107 -15.11 3.87 10.66
C GLU A 107 -14.22 3.26 11.76
N ALA A 108 -13.34 2.32 11.41
CA ALA A 108 -12.46 1.69 12.39
C ALA A 108 -11.40 2.67 12.95
N CYS A 109 -10.87 3.57 12.11
CA CYS A 109 -10.00 4.66 12.53
C CYS A 109 -10.73 5.64 13.47
N THR A 110 -11.98 5.99 13.15
CA THR A 110 -12.83 6.84 13.98
C THR A 110 -13.10 6.21 15.34
N ASN A 111 -13.48 4.94 15.37
CA ASN A 111 -13.80 4.22 16.60
C ASN A 111 -12.56 4.01 17.50
N SER A 112 -11.40 3.73 16.92
CA SER A 112 -10.20 3.37 17.70
C SER A 112 -9.30 4.56 18.02
N GLN A 113 -9.22 5.54 17.10
CA GLN A 113 -8.23 6.62 17.13
C GLN A 113 -8.87 8.00 16.93
N LYS A 114 -10.20 8.13 17.00
CA LYS A 114 -10.95 9.39 16.78
C LYS A 114 -10.64 10.04 15.43
N GLY A 115 -10.40 9.22 14.41
CA GLY A 115 -10.07 9.68 13.04
C GLY A 115 -8.61 10.06 12.87
N ASN A 116 -7.75 9.84 13.87
CA ASN A 116 -6.32 10.10 13.78
C ASN A 116 -5.60 9.01 12.98
N TRP A 117 -5.54 9.20 11.66
CA TRP A 117 -4.87 8.28 10.75
C TRP A 117 -3.37 8.14 11.00
N LEU A 118 -2.68 9.19 11.49
CA LEU A 118 -1.27 9.07 11.86
C LEU A 118 -1.07 8.07 13.00
N ALA A 119 -1.93 8.12 14.03
CA ALA A 119 -1.90 7.17 15.14
C ALA A 119 -2.33 5.76 14.70
N ARG A 120 -3.35 5.67 13.83
CA ARG A 120 -3.85 4.39 13.28
C ARG A 120 -2.78 3.68 12.45
N LEU A 121 -2.15 4.37 11.51
CA LEU A 121 -1.05 3.82 10.70
C LEU A 121 0.13 3.42 11.59
N ALA A 122 0.48 4.23 12.59
CA ALA A 122 1.52 3.87 13.56
C ALA A 122 1.20 2.61 14.37
N GLN A 123 -0.08 2.37 14.69
CA GLN A 123 -0.53 1.13 15.34
C GLN A 123 -0.42 -0.07 14.39
N ILE A 124 -0.91 0.06 13.14
CA ILE A 124 -0.79 -0.97 12.10
C ILE A 124 0.68 -1.36 11.89
N ARG A 125 1.61 -0.40 11.97
CA ARG A 125 3.06 -0.68 11.88
C ARG A 125 3.55 -1.69 12.92
N ARG A 126 3.02 -1.66 14.14
CA ARG A 126 3.51 -2.47 15.28
C ARG A 126 3.01 -3.91 15.24
N ILE A 127 1.86 -4.14 14.61
CA ILE A 127 1.30 -5.47 14.43
C ILE A 127 2.07 -6.10 13.26
N ARG A 128 3.20 -6.74 13.55
CA ARG A 128 3.78 -7.76 12.67
C ARG A 128 3.38 -9.12 13.24
N HIS A 129 2.62 -9.88 12.46
CA HIS A 129 2.52 -11.33 12.66
C HIS A 129 3.79 -11.99 12.12
#